data_AF-A0A5H2Y9Y7-F1
#
_entry.id   AF-A0A5H2Y9Y7-F1
#
_cell.length_a   1.000
_cell.length_b   1.000
_cell.length_c   1.000
_cell.angle_alpha   90.00
_cell.angle_beta   90.00
_cell.angle_gamma   90.00
#
_symmetry.space_group_name_H-M   'P 1'
#
loop_
_entity.id
_entity.type
_entity.pdbx_description
1 polymer ?
#
loop_
_entity_poly.entity_id
_entity_poly.type
_entity_poly.pdbx_seq_one_letter_code
_entity_poly.pdbx_strand_id
1 'polypeptide(L)'
;MKRILPGRQRQRGVSIIAAVFLLILFAALATYMLWLTSAQNRGSAQDVQGARAYQAARAGAEWGLFQLLRAGQCGGGTDITFAGTELAGFVASVVCERVASTDESGSAVNVYEITSTACNVPSSGSCDGIEAVGNDYVERQVRVTTGCAVDGVTPVCPP
;
A
#
# COMPACT_ATOMS: atom_id res chain seq x y z
N MET A 1 -19.23 65.95 -52.33
CA MET A 1 -18.52 65.15 -51.31
C MET A 1 -19.49 64.14 -50.72
N LYS A 2 -19.30 62.85 -50.97
CA LYS A 2 -20.27 61.77 -50.68
C LYS A 2 -19.96 61.19 -49.30
N ARG A 3 -20.78 61.47 -48.28
CA ARG A 3 -20.65 60.90 -46.94
C ARG A 3 -21.25 59.49 -46.92
N ILE A 4 -20.40 58.48 -46.73
CA ILE A 4 -20.80 57.09 -46.52
C ILE A 4 -21.16 56.97 -45.03
N LEU A 5 -22.45 56.85 -44.70
CA LEU A 5 -22.89 56.57 -43.33
C LEU A 5 -22.89 55.03 -43.12
N PRO A 6 -22.30 54.52 -42.03
CA PRO A 6 -22.28 53.09 -41.75
C PRO A 6 -23.69 52.59 -41.41
N GLY A 7 -24.18 51.62 -42.17
CA GLY A 7 -25.44 50.94 -41.92
C GLY A 7 -25.38 50.19 -40.59
N ARG A 8 -26.27 50.55 -39.66
CA ARG A 8 -26.43 49.91 -38.36
C ARG A 8 -26.98 48.49 -38.58
N GLN A 9 -26.07 47.52 -38.65
CA GLN A 9 -26.38 46.09 -38.66
C GLN A 9 -27.18 45.76 -37.40
N ARG A 10 -28.45 45.39 -37.56
CA ARG A 10 -29.27 44.87 -36.46
C ARG A 10 -28.71 43.50 -36.10
N GLN A 11 -27.96 43.44 -34.99
CA GLN A 11 -27.46 42.20 -34.40
C GLN A 11 -28.63 41.22 -34.21
N ARG A 12 -28.62 40.14 -35.00
CA ARG A 12 -29.54 39.02 -34.83
C ARG A 12 -29.02 38.17 -33.67
N GLY A 13 -29.84 38.01 -32.63
CA GLY A 13 -29.54 37.36 -31.35
C GLY A 13 -29.18 35.87 -31.39
N VAL A 14 -28.79 35.31 -32.54
CA VAL A 14 -28.34 33.91 -32.65
C VAL A 14 -26.94 33.71 -32.07
N SER A 15 -26.05 34.71 -32.18
CA SER A 15 -24.66 34.55 -31.70
C SER A 15 -24.53 34.41 -30.18
N ILE A 16 -25.45 35.01 -29.42
CA ILE A 16 -25.41 34.95 -27.95
C ILE A 16 -25.75 33.54 -27.45
N ILE A 17 -26.67 32.85 -28.12
CA ILE A 17 -27.05 31.48 -27.81
C ILE A 17 -25.88 30.53 -28.12
N ALA A 18 -25.23 30.71 -29.28
CA ALA A 18 -24.05 29.93 -29.64
C ALA A 18 -22.87 30.15 -28.68
N ALA A 19 -22.62 31.40 -28.26
CA ALA A 19 -21.58 31.72 -27.30
C ALA A 19 -21.82 31.06 -25.93
N VAL A 20 -23.05 31.12 -25.42
CA VAL A 20 -23.41 30.47 -24.14
C VAL A 20 -23.28 28.95 -24.24
N PHE A 21 -23.70 28.34 -25.34
CA PHE A 21 -23.54 26.90 -25.55
C PHE A 21 -22.07 26.49 -25.53
N LEU A 22 -21.20 27.22 -26.24
CA LEU A 22 -19.76 26.95 -26.23
C LEU A 22 -19.14 27.14 -24.84
N LEU A 23 -19.55 28.16 -24.10
CA LEU A 23 -19.07 28.38 -22.73
C LEU A 23 -19.43 27.21 -21.81
N ILE A 24 -20.68 26.72 -21.88
CA ILE A 24 -21.12 25.56 -21.09
C ILE A 24 -20.34 24.30 -21.49
N LEU A 25 -20.12 24.09 -22.79
CA LEU A 25 -19.35 22.96 -23.30
C LEU A 25 -17.91 22.98 -22.78
N PHE A 26 -17.22 24.13 -22.88
CA PHE A 26 -15.86 24.27 -22.37
C PHE A 26 -15.79 24.14 -20.85
N ALA A 27 -16.78 24.67 -20.13
CA ALA A 27 -16.87 24.48 -18.69
C ALA A 27 -17.00 23.00 -18.33
N ALA A 28 -17.87 22.25 -19.02
CA ALA A 28 -18.03 20.81 -18.80
C ALA A 28 -16.76 20.00 -19.13
N LEU A 29 -16.05 20.35 -20.21
CA LEU A 29 -14.78 19.72 -20.56
C LEU A 29 -13.68 20.01 -19.53
N ALA A 30 -13.59 21.26 -19.07
CA ALA A 30 -12.62 21.68 -18.07
C ALA A 30 -12.86 20.96 -16.72
N THR A 31 -14.11 20.86 -16.26
CA THR A 31 -14.44 20.14 -15.02
C THR A 31 -14.14 18.65 -15.13
N TYR A 32 -14.44 18.02 -16.27
CA TYR A 32 -14.09 16.63 -16.51
C TYR A 32 -12.58 16.39 -16.48
N MET A 33 -11.80 17.28 -17.08
CA MET A 33 -10.34 17.19 -17.07
C MET A 33 -9.77 17.31 -15.64
N LEU A 34 -10.28 18.24 -14.83
CA LEU A 34 -9.90 18.35 -13.41
C LEU A 34 -10.24 17.10 -12.61
N TRP A 35 -11.40 16.49 -12.87
CA TRP A 35 -11.79 15.24 -12.21
C TRP A 35 -10.82 14.10 -12.56
N LEU A 36 -10.47 13.95 -13.84
CA LEU A 36 -9.49 12.95 -14.29
C LEU A 36 -8.11 13.16 -13.66
N THR A 37 -7.60 14.40 -13.65
CA THR A 37 -6.32 14.71 -12.99
C THR A 37 -6.36 14.38 -11.50
N SER A 38 -7.47 14.68 -10.81
CA SER A 38 -7.63 14.33 -9.40
C SER A 38 -7.63 12.81 -9.15
N ALA A 39 -8.22 12.04 -10.08
CA ALA A 39 -8.25 10.58 -9.99
C ALA A 39 -6.87 9.98 -10.22
N GLN A 40 -6.11 10.50 -11.19
CA GLN A 40 -4.74 10.08 -11.47
C GLN A 40 -3.80 10.35 -10.28
N ASN A 41 -3.89 11.53 -9.68
CA ASN A 41 -3.08 11.87 -8.50
C ASN A 41 -3.37 10.94 -7.31
N ARG A 42 -4.65 10.58 -7.09
CA ARG A 42 -5.05 9.64 -6.05
C ARG A 42 -4.52 8.22 -6.31
N GLY A 43 -4.61 7.74 -7.55
CA GLY A 43 -4.07 6.43 -7.94
C GLY A 43 -2.56 6.35 -7.70
N SER A 44 -1.81 7.37 -8.14
CA SER A 44 -0.36 7.42 -7.91
C SER A 44 0.00 7.44 -6.42
N ALA A 45 -0.75 8.17 -5.60
CA ALA A 45 -0.54 8.17 -4.16
C ALA A 45 -0.80 6.77 -3.53
N GLN A 46 -1.86 6.08 -3.97
CA GLN A 46 -2.18 4.72 -3.51
C GLN A 46 -1.10 3.70 -3.92
N ASP A 47 -0.55 3.80 -5.12
CA ASP A 47 0.55 2.94 -5.57
C ASP A 47 1.80 3.11 -4.68
N VAL A 48 2.14 4.35 -4.32
CA VAL A 48 3.25 4.64 -3.40
C VAL A 48 2.98 4.07 -2.01
N GLN A 49 1.77 4.22 -1.48
CA GLN A 49 1.40 3.63 -0.19
C GLN A 49 1.46 2.09 -0.23
N GLY A 50 1.03 1.48 -1.34
CA GLY A 50 1.16 0.04 -1.58
C GLY A 50 2.62 -0.43 -1.58
N ALA A 51 3.52 0.33 -2.19
CA ALA A 51 4.95 0.04 -2.18
C ALA A 51 5.54 0.17 -0.76
N ARG A 52 5.19 1.22 -0.01
CA ARG A 52 5.64 1.42 1.38
C ARG A 52 5.17 0.28 2.29
N ALA A 53 3.89 -0.12 2.19
CA ALA A 53 3.34 -1.26 2.90
C ALA A 53 4.11 -2.55 2.59
N TYR A 54 4.45 -2.78 1.32
CA TYR A 54 5.23 -3.96 0.93
C TYR A 54 6.65 -3.96 1.53
N GLN A 55 7.32 -2.80 1.52
CA GLN A 55 8.64 -2.69 2.15
C GLN A 55 8.57 -2.87 3.67
N ALA A 56 7.53 -2.36 4.32
CA ALA A 56 7.27 -2.59 5.75
C ALA A 56 7.10 -4.08 6.05
N ALA A 57 6.27 -4.78 5.28
CA ALA A 57 6.03 -6.22 5.44
C ALA A 57 7.30 -7.04 5.17
N ARG A 58 8.11 -6.66 4.18
CA ARG A 58 9.38 -7.32 3.91
C ARG A 58 10.37 -7.13 5.06
N ALA A 59 10.51 -5.90 5.58
CA ALA A 59 11.37 -5.63 6.72
C ALA A 59 10.95 -6.41 7.97
N GLY A 60 9.63 -6.55 8.21
CA GLY A 60 9.11 -7.40 9.29
C GLY A 60 9.41 -8.88 9.10
N ALA A 61 9.28 -9.41 7.88
CA ALA A 61 9.66 -10.79 7.57
C ALA A 61 11.17 -11.03 7.75
N GLU A 62 12.03 -10.10 7.33
CA GLU A 62 13.48 -10.17 7.51
C GLU A 62 13.86 -10.12 9.00
N TRP A 63 13.18 -9.28 9.80
CA TRP A 63 13.34 -9.27 11.25
C TRP A 63 12.93 -10.61 11.89
N GLY A 64 11.78 -11.17 11.49
CA GLY A 64 11.31 -12.47 12.00
C GLY A 64 12.27 -13.60 11.65
N LEU A 65 12.81 -13.58 10.43
CA LEU A 65 13.82 -14.53 9.99
C LEU A 65 15.11 -14.37 10.80
N PHE A 66 15.56 -13.14 11.04
CA PHE A 66 16.73 -12.89 11.89
C PHE A 66 16.56 -13.46 13.31
N GLN A 67 15.38 -13.29 13.91
CA GLN A 67 15.09 -13.85 15.24
C GLN A 67 15.13 -15.38 15.24
N LEU A 68 14.56 -16.00 14.20
CA LEU A 68 14.58 -17.45 14.05
C LEU A 68 16.00 -17.98 13.84
N LEU A 69 16.76 -17.39 12.91
CA LEU A 69 18.11 -17.86 12.55
C LEU A 69 19.15 -17.59 13.65
N ARG A 70 19.04 -16.46 14.36
CA ARG A 70 20.09 -16.00 15.29
C ARG A 70 19.78 -16.30 16.75
N ALA A 71 18.54 -16.09 17.18
CA ALA A 71 18.13 -16.36 18.56
C ALA A 71 17.54 -17.76 18.73
N GLY A 72 17.25 -18.46 17.62
CA GLY A 72 16.52 -19.72 17.64
C GLY A 72 15.09 -19.55 18.15
N GLN A 73 14.56 -18.32 18.14
CA GLN A 73 13.27 -17.97 18.69
C GLN A 73 12.28 -17.78 17.55
N CYS A 74 11.25 -18.61 17.53
CA CYS A 74 10.01 -18.32 16.81
C CYS A 74 9.06 -17.69 17.83
N GLY A 75 9.24 -16.39 18.07
CA GLY A 75 8.34 -15.62 18.93
C GLY A 75 6.96 -15.56 18.28
N GLY A 76 5.89 -15.68 19.08
CA GLY A 76 4.53 -15.42 18.59
C GLY A 76 4.37 -13.99 18.06
N GLY A 77 3.14 -13.63 17.66
CA GLY A 77 2.80 -12.32 17.08
C GLY A 77 3.54 -11.15 17.73
N THR A 78 4.40 -10.47 16.97
CA THR A 78 5.15 -9.29 17.39
C THR A 78 4.91 -8.15 16.41
N ASP A 79 4.56 -6.97 16.93
CA ASP A 79 4.37 -5.78 16.12
C ASP A 79 5.64 -4.93 16.07
N ILE A 80 6.03 -4.50 14.88
CA ILE A 80 7.21 -3.68 14.61
C ILE A 80 6.76 -2.31 14.12
N THR A 81 7.33 -1.27 14.71
CA THR A 81 7.14 0.12 14.27
C THR A 81 8.42 0.63 13.59
N PHE A 82 8.28 1.51 12.60
CA PHE A 82 9.40 2.04 11.82
C PHE A 82 9.68 3.51 12.16
N ALA A 83 9.71 3.84 13.46
CA ALA A 83 9.90 5.20 13.95
C ALA A 83 11.18 5.85 13.38
N GLY A 84 11.08 7.09 12.93
CA GLY A 84 12.22 7.84 12.37
C GLY A 84 12.62 7.45 10.92
N THR A 85 11.81 6.64 10.24
CA THR A 85 12.02 6.27 8.83
C THR A 85 10.86 6.76 7.94
N GLU A 86 11.00 6.61 6.62
CA GLU A 86 9.92 6.85 5.64
C GLU A 86 8.68 5.94 5.82
N LEU A 87 8.77 4.92 6.68
CA LEU A 87 7.72 3.96 6.99
C LEU A 87 7.04 4.25 8.34
N ALA A 88 7.29 5.38 8.98
CA ALA A 88 6.75 5.70 10.32
C ALA A 88 5.21 5.66 10.42
N GLY A 89 4.50 5.76 9.29
CA GLY A 89 3.04 5.59 9.23
C GLY A 89 2.57 4.13 9.08
N PHE A 90 3.48 3.16 9.09
CA PHE A 90 3.19 1.74 8.96
C PHE A 90 3.62 0.97 10.21
N VAL A 91 2.89 -0.10 10.48
CA VAL A 91 3.26 -1.16 11.42
C VAL A 91 3.41 -2.45 10.65
N ALA A 92 4.31 -3.34 11.07
CA ALA A 92 4.39 -4.71 10.58
C ALA A 92 4.15 -5.70 11.73
N SER A 93 3.04 -6.43 11.66
CA SER A 93 2.69 -7.54 12.56
C SER A 93 3.29 -8.83 12.04
N VAL A 94 4.24 -9.39 12.78
CA VAL A 94 5.02 -10.56 12.40
C VAL A 94 4.58 -11.74 13.26
N VAL A 95 4.07 -12.78 12.61
CA VAL A 95 3.69 -14.04 13.24
C VAL A 95 4.67 -15.11 12.75
N CYS A 96 5.30 -15.81 13.69
CA CYS A 96 6.12 -16.99 13.39
C CYS A 96 5.43 -18.23 13.96
N GLU A 97 5.23 -19.23 13.11
CA GLU A 97 4.64 -20.51 13.50
C GLU A 97 5.44 -21.68 12.96
N ARG A 98 5.55 -22.75 13.75
CA ARG A 98 6.05 -24.03 13.24
C ARG A 98 4.91 -24.75 12.53
N VAL A 99 5.03 -24.89 11.22
CA VAL A 99 4.01 -25.51 10.37
C VAL A 99 4.26 -26.99 10.10
N ALA A 100 5.50 -27.48 10.25
CA ALA A 100 5.81 -28.91 10.16
C ALA A 100 7.00 -29.31 11.04
N SER A 101 7.11 -30.61 11.31
CA SER A 101 8.26 -31.25 11.96
C SER A 101 8.47 -32.61 11.29
N THR A 102 9.70 -32.94 10.92
CA THR A 102 10.05 -34.20 10.24
C THR A 102 11.41 -34.68 10.73
N ASP A 103 11.63 -35.99 10.77
CA ASP A 103 12.93 -36.56 11.12
C ASP A 103 13.69 -36.99 9.87
N GLU A 104 14.83 -36.35 9.62
CA GLU A 104 15.74 -36.68 8.52
C GLU A 104 16.92 -37.49 9.09
N SER A 105 16.84 -38.82 9.01
CA SER A 105 17.89 -39.74 9.46
C SER A 105 18.32 -39.54 10.94
N GLY A 106 17.36 -39.28 11.83
CA GLY A 106 17.61 -39.06 13.26
C GLY A 106 17.93 -37.61 13.64
N SER A 107 17.90 -36.68 12.68
CA SER A 107 17.92 -35.24 12.93
C SER A 107 16.52 -34.68 12.75
N ALA A 108 15.95 -34.09 13.79
CA ALA A 108 14.66 -33.43 13.66
C ALA A 108 14.82 -32.13 12.85
N VAL A 109 13.92 -31.89 11.90
CA VAL A 109 13.84 -30.73 11.03
C VAL A 109 12.48 -30.08 11.25
N ASN A 110 12.46 -28.86 11.76
CA ASN A 110 11.25 -28.06 11.94
C ASN A 110 11.11 -27.09 10.76
N VAL A 111 9.91 -27.02 10.19
CA VAL A 111 9.56 -26.02 9.17
C VAL A 111 8.80 -24.90 9.84
N TYR A 112 9.29 -23.68 9.67
CA TYR A 112 8.70 -22.47 10.20
C TYR A 112 8.14 -21.62 9.06
N GLU A 113 6.99 -21.02 9.31
CA GLU A 113 6.39 -20.01 8.46
C GLU A 113 6.38 -18.68 9.21
N ILE A 114 6.92 -17.65 8.57
CA ILE A 114 6.92 -16.28 9.06
C ILE A 114 5.99 -15.50 8.16
N THR A 115 4.92 -14.98 8.74
CA THR A 115 3.96 -14.10 8.07
C THR A 115 4.10 -12.70 8.65
N SER A 116 4.47 -11.74 7.80
CA SER A 116 4.53 -10.33 8.16
C SER A 116 3.44 -9.55 7.42
N THR A 117 2.49 -9.01 8.17
CA THR A 117 1.39 -8.18 7.65
C THR A 117 1.69 -6.74 8.01
N ALA A 118 1.76 -5.84 7.01
CA ALA A 118 1.97 -4.42 7.26
C ALA A 118 0.81 -3.57 6.78
N CYS A 119 0.42 -2.61 7.62
CA CYS A 119 -0.77 -1.77 7.46
C CYS A 119 -0.49 -0.31 7.85
N ASN A 120 -1.21 0.62 7.24
CA ASN A 120 -1.06 2.07 7.50
C ASN A 120 -2.00 2.62 8.58
N VAL A 121 -2.98 1.83 9.04
CA VAL A 121 -3.94 2.24 10.07
C VAL A 121 -4.00 1.17 11.16
N PRO A 122 -2.94 1.01 11.98
CA PRO A 122 -2.90 -0.03 13.00
C PRO A 122 -3.99 0.17 14.06
N SER A 123 -4.62 -0.92 14.49
CA SER A 123 -5.49 -0.96 15.67
C SER A 123 -4.69 -1.46 16.87
N SER A 124 -4.70 -0.73 17.98
CA SER A 124 -3.91 -1.06 19.17
C SER A 124 -2.41 -1.34 18.91
N GLY A 125 -1.85 -0.76 17.84
CA GLY A 125 -0.45 -0.96 17.46
C GLY A 125 -0.18 -2.22 16.63
N SER A 126 -1.21 -2.91 16.15
CA SER A 126 -1.13 -4.12 15.32
C SER A 126 -1.95 -4.00 14.05
N CYS A 127 -1.66 -4.84 13.06
CA CYS A 127 -2.44 -5.03 11.86
C CYS A 127 -3.56 -6.07 12.00
N ASP A 128 -3.66 -6.73 13.16
CA ASP A 128 -4.68 -7.74 13.40
C ASP A 128 -6.07 -7.14 13.68
N GLY A 129 -7.10 -7.81 13.17
CA GLY A 129 -8.50 -7.47 13.45
C GLY A 129 -8.96 -6.12 12.89
N ILE A 130 -8.22 -5.57 11.90
CA ILE A 130 -8.62 -4.34 11.22
C ILE A 130 -9.65 -4.70 10.14
N GLU A 131 -10.85 -4.17 10.28
CA GLU A 131 -11.75 -4.05 9.12
C GLU A 131 -11.23 -2.91 8.23
N ALA A 132 -11.10 -3.16 6.93
CA ALA A 132 -10.67 -2.14 5.97
C ALA A 132 -11.69 -1.00 5.88
N VAL A 133 -11.60 -0.04 6.82
CA VAL A 133 -12.52 1.09 6.93
C VAL A 133 -11.90 2.30 6.22
N GLY A 134 -12.46 2.62 5.06
CA GLY A 134 -12.11 3.81 4.27
C GLY A 134 -11.31 3.53 3.00
N ASN A 135 -11.29 4.50 2.09
CA ASN A 135 -10.69 4.34 0.75
C ASN A 135 -9.15 4.40 0.74
N ASP A 136 -8.53 4.68 1.89
CA ASP A 136 -7.09 4.88 2.02
C ASP A 136 -6.40 3.79 2.87
N TYR A 137 -7.13 2.75 3.29
CA TYR A 137 -6.53 1.59 3.95
C TYR A 137 -5.66 0.81 2.97
N VAL A 138 -4.41 0.56 3.36
CA VAL A 138 -3.47 -0.23 2.57
C VAL A 138 -2.80 -1.25 3.49
N GLU A 139 -2.89 -2.51 3.07
CA GLU A 139 -2.23 -3.63 3.71
C GLU A 139 -1.44 -4.45 2.69
N ARG A 140 -0.28 -4.96 3.10
CA ARG A 140 0.49 -5.94 2.36
C ARG A 140 0.98 -7.04 3.29
N GLN A 141 0.93 -8.27 2.82
CA GLN A 141 1.43 -9.43 3.53
C GLN A 141 2.59 -10.07 2.77
N VAL A 142 3.66 -10.39 3.49
CA VAL A 142 4.81 -11.16 3.01
C VAL A 142 4.92 -12.42 3.86
N ARG A 143 5.05 -13.57 3.20
CA ARG A 143 5.16 -14.87 3.84
C ARG A 143 6.45 -15.55 3.38
N VAL A 144 7.20 -16.08 4.34
CA VAL A 144 8.46 -16.78 4.11
C VAL A 144 8.43 -18.10 4.87
N THR A 145 8.88 -19.17 4.22
CA THR A 145 8.97 -20.50 4.83
C THR A 145 10.42 -20.93 4.87
N THR A 146 10.88 -21.44 6.01
CA THR A 146 12.25 -21.92 6.19
C THR A 146 12.29 -23.18 7.03
N GLY A 147 13.25 -24.07 6.75
CA GLY A 147 13.50 -25.29 7.51
C GLY A 147 14.73 -25.15 8.39
N CYS A 148 14.65 -25.60 9.64
CA CYS A 148 15.77 -25.61 10.58
C CYS A 148 15.95 -26.99 11.19
N ALA A 149 17.18 -27.50 11.18
CA ALA A 149 17.52 -28.71 11.91
C ALA A 149 17.62 -28.40 13.41
N VAL A 150 17.23 -29.33 14.28
CA VAL A 150 17.34 -29.20 15.74
C VAL A 150 18.36 -30.21 16.28
N ASP A 151 19.54 -29.70 16.64
CA ASP A 151 20.55 -30.47 17.37
C ASP A 151 20.35 -30.30 18.87
N GLY A 152 19.36 -31.00 19.43
CA GLY A 152 19.20 -31.27 20.86
C GLY A 152 18.79 -30.11 21.79
N VAL A 153 19.09 -28.83 21.49
CA VAL A 153 18.70 -27.68 22.35
C VAL A 153 18.39 -26.37 21.57
N THR A 154 18.98 -26.14 20.38
CA THR A 154 18.74 -24.93 19.58
C THR A 154 18.47 -25.28 18.11
N PRO A 155 17.50 -24.64 17.44
CA PRO A 155 17.34 -24.78 16.00
C PRO A 155 18.59 -24.19 15.31
N VAL A 156 19.35 -25.06 14.63
CA VAL A 156 20.45 -24.68 13.75
C VAL A 156 19.87 -24.56 12.35
N CYS A 157 19.60 -23.33 11.95
CA CYS A 157 19.13 -23.03 10.61
C CYS A 157 20.37 -22.73 9.73
N PRO A 158 20.63 -23.50 8.65
CA PRO A 158 21.67 -23.15 7.71
C PRO A 158 21.38 -21.78 7.05
N PRO A 159 22.41 -20.98 6.71
CA PRO A 159 22.25 -19.69 6.05
C PRO A 159 21.76 -19.81 4.61
#